data_AF-A0A227HLH9-F1
#
_entry.id   AF-A0A227HLH9-F1
#
_cell.length_a   1.000
_cell.length_b   1.000
_cell.length_c   1.000
_cell.angle_alpha   90.00
_cell.angle_beta   90.00
_cell.angle_gamma   90.00
#
_symmetry.space_group_name_H-M   'P 1'
#
loop_
_entity.id
_entity.type
_entity.pdbx_description
1 polymer ?
#
loop_
_entity_poly.entity_id
_entity_poly.type
_entity_poly.pdbx_seq_one_letter_code
_entity_poly.pdbx_strand_id
1 'polypeptide(L)' 'MHVKAEPSLQPHYKIATEADDVVTRVLFDAVSTEFGVSVEYINYASFDAILDAVANEDADFAANITYTDTRAERF' A
#
# COMPACT_ATOMS: atom_id res chain seq x y z
N MET A 1 35.61 -19.56 -5.16
CA MET A 1 34.19 -19.70 -5.55
C MET A 1 33.53 -18.36 -5.31
N HIS A 2 33.02 -17.71 -6.36
CA HIS A 2 32.22 -16.49 -6.20
C HIS A 2 30.77 -16.93 -6.00
N VAL A 3 30.30 -16.92 -4.76
CA VAL A 3 28.87 -17.09 -4.48
C VAL A 3 28.21 -15.80 -4.94
N LYS A 4 27.48 -15.84 -6.06
CA LYS A 4 26.55 -14.76 -6.42
C LYS A 4 25.49 -14.76 -5.32
N ALA A 5 25.43 -13.68 -4.54
CA ALA A 5 24.33 -13.47 -3.62
C ALA A 5 23.02 -13.51 -4.43
N GLU A 6 22.08 -14.35 -4.01
CA GLU A 6 20.72 -14.31 -4.52
C GLU A 6 20.14 -12.92 -4.19
N PRO A 7 19.42 -12.27 -5.12
CA PRO A 7 18.79 -10.99 -4.81
C PRO A 7 17.78 -11.25 -3.68
N SER A 8 17.99 -10.60 -2.54
CA SER A 8 16.98 -10.54 -1.50
C SER A 8 15.75 -9.85 -2.10
N LEU A 9 14.67 -10.60 -2.33
CA LEU A 9 13.37 -10.04 -2.66
C LEU A 9 12.92 -9.19 -1.47
N GLN A 10 13.21 -7.90 -1.51
CA GLN A 10 12.63 -6.96 -0.57
C GLN A 10 11.12 -6.96 -0.83
N PRO A 11 10.27 -7.24 0.18
CA PRO A 11 8.82 -7.17 -0.01
C PRO A 11 8.43 -5.79 -0.56
N HIS A 12 7.51 -5.78 -1.52
CA HIS A 12 7.07 -4.59 -2.24
C HIS A 12 5.56 -4.46 -2.17
N TYR A 13 5.07 -3.30 -1.74
CA TYR A 13 3.65 -3.05 -1.52
C TYR A 13 3.19 -1.79 -2.23
N LYS A 14 2.08 -1.89 -2.96
CA LYS A 14 1.37 -0.79 -3.61
C LYS A 14 0.37 -0.18 -2.63
N ILE A 15 0.53 1.10 -2.37
CA ILE A 15 -0.29 1.85 -1.44
C ILE A 15 -1.17 2.82 -2.23
N ALA A 16 -2.48 2.62 -2.17
CA ALA A 16 -3.44 3.51 -2.81
C ALA A 16 -3.56 4.83 -2.04
N THR A 17 -3.51 5.94 -2.78
CA THR A 17 -3.52 7.31 -2.26
C THR A 17 -4.41 8.21 -3.12
N GLU A 18 -4.97 9.27 -2.54
CA GLU A 18 -5.49 10.42 -3.30
C GLU A 18 -4.41 11.51 -3.42
N ALA A 19 -4.71 12.57 -4.18
CA ALA A 19 -3.89 13.77 -4.18
C ALA A 19 -3.75 14.34 -2.75
N ASP A 20 -2.53 14.74 -2.40
CA ASP A 20 -2.19 15.35 -1.10
C ASP A 20 -2.40 14.46 0.14
N ASP A 21 -2.36 13.13 -0.01
CA ASP A 21 -2.45 12.20 1.11
C ASP A 21 -1.16 12.14 1.95
N VAL A 22 -0.95 13.19 2.75
CA VAL A 22 0.22 13.34 3.64
C VAL A 22 0.24 12.27 4.72
N VAL A 23 -0.92 11.89 5.25
CA VAL A 23 -1.01 10.93 6.36
C VAL A 23 -0.59 9.54 5.90
N THR A 24 -1.08 9.08 4.75
CA THR A 24 -0.69 7.77 4.20
C THR A 24 0.80 7.72 3.92
N ARG A 25 1.38 8.80 3.37
CA ARG A 25 2.84 8.88 3.11
C ARG A 25 3.65 8.79 4.39
N VAL A 26 3.34 9.62 5.40
CA VAL A 26 4.07 9.60 6.68
C VAL A 26 3.97 8.23 7.35
N LEU A 27 2.79 7.61 7.31
CA LEU A 27 2.59 6.28 7.89
C LEU A 27 3.40 5.21 7.17
N PHE A 28 3.31 5.14 5.84
CA PHE A 28 3.97 4.07 5.08
C PHE A 28 5.47 4.31 4.88
N ASP A 29 5.97 5.54 4.96
CA ASP A 29 7.41 5.83 5.06
C ASP A 29 7.98 5.30 6.39
N ALA A 30 7.24 5.44 7.50
CA ALA A 30 7.62 4.87 8.78
C ALA A 30 7.58 3.34 8.76
N VAL A 31 6.55 2.73 8.17
CA VAL A 31 6.45 1.27 7.98
C VAL A 31 7.60 0.75 7.11
N SER A 32 7.89 1.42 5.99
CA SER A 32 9.01 1.06 5.10
C SER A 32 10.34 1.05 5.85
N THR A 33 10.58 2.07 6.68
CA THR A 33 11.80 2.20 7.48
C THR A 33 11.90 1.13 8.56
N GLU A 34 10.83 0.90 9.32
CA GLU A 34 10.80 -0.03 10.46
C GLU A 34 10.97 -1.49 10.01
N PHE A 35 10.28 -1.87 8.93
CA PHE A 35 10.21 -3.27 8.49
C PHE A 35 11.14 -3.59 7.31
N GLY A 36 11.84 -2.60 6.77
CA GLY A 36 12.71 -2.78 5.61
C GLY A 36 11.96 -3.22 4.35
N VAL A 37 10.69 -2.83 4.21
CA VAL A 37 9.85 -3.12 3.03
C VAL A 37 9.87 -1.93 2.07
N SER A 38 9.65 -2.18 0.79
CA SER A 38 9.52 -1.12 -0.22
C SER A 38 8.04 -0.78 -0.46
N VAL A 39 7.76 0.50 -0.66
CA VAL A 39 6.40 1.00 -0.89
C VAL A 39 6.33 1.77 -2.21
N GLU A 40 5.28 1.54 -2.98
CA GLU A 40 4.93 2.31 -4.19
C GLU A 40 3.60 3.02 -3.95
N TYR A 41 3.58 4.36 -4.07
CA TYR A 41 2.36 5.14 -3.92
C TYR A 41 1.62 5.27 -5.26
N ILE A 42 0.44 4.69 -5.35
CA ILE A 42 -0.43 4.77 -6.53
C ILE A 42 -1.50 5.84 -6.29
N ASN A 43 -1.55 6.83 -7.18
CA ASN A 43 -2.52 7.93 -7.07
C ASN A 43 -3.80 7.58 -7.84
N TYR A 44 -4.93 7.61 -7.15
CA TYR A 44 -6.26 7.39 -7.71
C TYR A 44 -7.06 8.69 -7.77
N ALA A 45 -7.95 8.79 -8.76
CA ALA A 45 -8.75 9.99 -9.00
C ALA A 45 -9.87 10.22 -7.96
N SER A 46 -10.21 9.21 -7.16
CA SER A 46 -11.25 9.28 -6.14
C SER A 46 -11.12 8.19 -5.07
N PHE A 47 -11.76 8.41 -3.94
CA PHE A 47 -11.81 7.48 -2.82
C PHE A 47 -12.51 6.18 -3.18
N ASP A 48 -13.56 6.23 -4.00
CA ASP A 48 -14.21 5.02 -4.51
C ASP A 48 -13.24 4.20 -5.36
N ALA A 49 -12.39 4.84 -6.18
CA ALA A 49 -11.37 4.13 -6.94
C ALA A 49 -10.29 3.49 -6.05
N ILE A 50 -9.97 4.09 -4.89
CA ILE A 50 -9.10 3.46 -3.87
C ILE A 50 -9.76 2.20 -3.29
N LEU A 51 -11.05 2.28 -2.93
CA LEU A 51 -11.79 1.14 -2.44
C LEU A 51 -11.86 0.02 -3.49
N ASP A 52 -12.11 0.37 -4.75
CA ASP A 52 -12.13 -0.60 -5.85
C ASP A 52 -10.76 -1.25 -6.05
N ALA A 53 -9.67 -0.48 -5.99
CA ALA A 53 -8.31 -0.99 -6.16
C ALA A 53 -7.92 -2.03 -5.11
N VAL A 54 -8.30 -1.81 -3.85
CA VAL A 54 -8.04 -2.80 -2.78
C VAL A 54 -8.89 -4.06 -2.98
N ALA A 55 -10.16 -3.92 -3.36
CA ALA A 55 -11.07 -5.06 -3.56
C ALA A 55 -10.65 -5.94 -4.74
N ASN A 56 -10.03 -5.33 -5.75
CA ASN A 56 -9.60 -6.00 -6.99
C ASN A 56 -8.14 -6.46 -6.96
N GLU A 57 -7.43 -6.31 -5.83
CA GLU A 57 -6.01 -6.64 -5.69
C GLU A 57 -5.07 -5.79 -6.59
N ASP A 58 -5.53 -4.63 -7.06
CA ASP A 58 -4.72 -3.67 -7.82
C ASP A 58 -3.76 -2.88 -6.90
N ALA A 59 -4.13 -2.75 -5.62
CA ALA A 59 -3.33 -2.17 -4.55
C ALA A 59 -3.37 -3.06 -3.30
N ASP A 60 -2.24 -3.11 -2.57
CA ASP A 60 -2.09 -3.96 -1.39
C ASP A 60 -2.66 -3.32 -0.12
N PHE A 61 -2.58 -1.99 -0.03
CA PHE A 61 -3.07 -1.24 1.13
C PHE A 61 -3.70 0.10 0.74
N ALA A 62 -4.59 0.58 1.60
CA ALA A 62 -5.09 1.94 1.62
C ALA A 62 -5.25 2.38 3.09
N ALA A 63 -4.98 3.65 3.39
CA ALA A 63 -5.20 4.21 4.72
C ALA A 63 -6.42 5.13 4.74
N ASN A 64 -6.71 5.73 5.91
CA ASN A 64 -7.80 6.68 6.11
C ASN A 64 -9.21 6.14 5.80
N ILE A 65 -9.39 4.81 5.76
CA ILE A 65 -10.69 4.17 5.54
C ILE A 65 -11.42 4.01 6.88
N THR A 66 -12.62 4.57 6.97
CA THR A 66 -13.53 4.30 8.10
C THR A 66 -14.13 2.90 7.96
N TYR A 67 -13.97 2.08 9.00
CA TYR A 67 -14.55 0.74 9.08
C TYR A 67 -16.09 0.79 9.06
N THR A 68 -16.71 -0.15 8.34
CA THR A 68 -18.13 -0.48 8.41
C THR A 68 -18.31 -1.98 8.16
N ASP A 69 -19.37 -2.58 8.70
CA ASP A 69 -19.67 -4.01 8.47
C ASP A 69 -19.77 -4.32 6.97
N THR A 70 -20.45 -3.46 6.20
CA THR A 70 -20.58 -3.61 4.73
C THR A 70 -19.23 -3.57 4.00
N ARG A 71 -18.25 -2.81 4.48
CA ARG A 71 -16.90 -2.79 3.87
C ARG A 71 -16.09 -4.03 4.25
N ALA A 72 -16.31 -4.57 5.46
CA ALA A 72 -15.62 -5.78 5.91
C ALA A 72 -16.05 -7.05 5.17
N GLU A 73 -17.22 -7.05 4.53
CA GLU A 73 -17.65 -8.14 3.64
C GLU A 73 -17.03 -8.04 2.23
N ARG A 74 -16.44 -6.89 1.91
CA ARG A 74 -15.86 -6.56 0.60
C ARG A 74 -14.35 -6.79 0.52
N PHE A 75 -13.65 -6.71 1.65
CA PHE A 75 -12.19 -6.81 1.78
C PHE A 75 -11.82 -7.87 2.82
#